data_AF-M7BKH0-F1
#
_entry.id   AF-M7BKH0-F1
#
_cell.length_a   1.000
_cell.length_b   1.000
_cell.length_c   1.000
_cell.angle_alpha   90.00
_cell.angle_beta   90.00
_cell.angle_gamma   90.00
#
_symmetry.space_group_name_H-M   'P 1'
#
loop_
_entity.id
_entity.type
_entity.pdbx_description
1 polymer ?
#
loop_
_entity_poly.entity_id
_entity_poly.type
_entity_poly.pdbx_seq_one_letter_code
_entity_poly.pdbx_strand_id
1 'polypeptide(L)'
;MSGREQLNRKLIEDVNVRGTENIIQACRKTGVSSLVYTSTYNVVFGGQVIENGDESLPYLPLHLHPDHYSRTKSLAEMKVLQANDTELEEGKGVLRTCALRPAGIYGPGEQRHLPRIVSYIERGLFKFVYGDPLSLVEFVHVDNLVQAHILASEALKATKQHIAAGQAYFISDGKPINNFEFFRPLVEGLGYQFPTVRLSLSVVYFSAFLTEMVHFLVGRIYNFQPLLTRTEVYKTGITHYFSMEKARKELGYKPEQFSLTEVVEWFKSQGHGRKLRLYTIKHLIRDGGLILLLATVVLSWLPAAVTLSV
;
A
#
# COMPACT_ATOMS: atom_id res chain seq x y z
N MET A 1 1.93 -4.55 -4.39
CA MET A 1 1.11 -5.64 -3.82
C MET A 1 0.98 -5.46 -2.31
N SER A 2 -0.12 -5.93 -1.72
CA SER A 2 -0.46 -5.93 -0.28
C SER A 2 -1.25 -7.19 0.08
N GLY A 3 -1.27 -7.56 1.36
CA GLY A 3 -2.03 -8.71 1.88
C GLY A 3 -1.54 -10.08 1.37
N ARG A 4 -2.45 -11.06 1.31
CA ARG A 4 -2.15 -12.49 0.97
C ARG A 4 -1.40 -12.67 -0.34
N GLU A 5 -1.64 -11.84 -1.33
CA GLU A 5 -0.96 -11.97 -2.63
C GLU A 5 0.55 -11.77 -2.52
N GLN A 6 1.04 -10.98 -1.56
CA GLN A 6 2.48 -10.81 -1.30
C GLN A 6 3.19 -12.13 -0.95
N LEU A 7 2.44 -13.14 -0.50
CA LEU A 7 3.00 -14.43 -0.08
C LEU A 7 3.23 -15.39 -1.26
N ASN A 8 2.63 -15.14 -2.43
CA ASN A 8 2.81 -15.98 -3.61
C ASN A 8 4.04 -15.55 -4.41
N ARG A 9 5.23 -15.90 -3.90
CA ARG A 9 6.52 -15.48 -4.48
C ARG A 9 6.67 -15.83 -5.96
N LYS A 10 6.28 -17.05 -6.35
CA LYS A 10 6.37 -17.52 -7.74
C LYS A 10 5.49 -16.66 -8.64
N LEU A 11 4.21 -16.49 -8.32
CA LEU A 11 3.32 -15.65 -9.14
C LEU A 11 3.85 -14.21 -9.26
N ILE A 12 4.37 -13.65 -8.16
CA ILE A 12 4.95 -12.30 -8.15
C ILE A 12 6.14 -12.20 -9.12
N GLU A 13 7.05 -13.17 -9.11
CA GLU A 13 8.21 -13.19 -10.00
C GLU A 13 7.80 -13.38 -11.47
N ASP A 14 6.82 -14.27 -11.70
CA ASP A 14 6.30 -14.59 -13.03
C ASP A 14 5.63 -13.37 -13.66
N VAL A 15 4.88 -12.61 -12.87
CA VAL A 15 4.20 -11.40 -13.34
C VAL A 15 5.17 -10.22 -13.44
N ASN A 16 5.89 -9.91 -12.36
CA ASN A 16 6.69 -8.68 -12.32
C ASN A 16 7.98 -8.80 -13.14
N VAL A 17 8.67 -9.94 -13.08
CA VAL A 17 9.97 -10.09 -13.76
C VAL A 17 9.76 -10.67 -15.15
N ARG A 18 9.21 -11.89 -15.23
CA ARG A 18 9.05 -12.59 -16.51
C ARG A 18 8.01 -11.90 -17.40
N GLY A 19 6.93 -11.40 -16.83
CA GLY A 19 5.93 -10.60 -17.55
C GLY A 19 6.54 -9.33 -18.14
N THR A 20 7.36 -8.61 -17.39
CA THR A 20 8.07 -7.43 -17.91
C THR A 20 9.06 -7.77 -19.02
N GLU A 21 9.82 -8.87 -18.89
CA GLU A 21 10.69 -9.35 -19.96
C GLU A 21 9.90 -9.65 -21.25
N ASN A 22 8.76 -10.33 -21.11
CA ASN A 22 7.88 -10.63 -22.25
C ASN A 22 7.38 -9.35 -22.93
N ILE A 23 7.00 -8.32 -22.17
CA ILE A 23 6.58 -7.03 -22.73
C ILE A 23 7.72 -6.34 -23.47
N ILE A 24 8.93 -6.31 -22.90
CA ILE A 24 10.11 -5.74 -23.56
C ILE A 24 10.37 -6.46 -24.89
N GLN A 25 10.35 -7.79 -24.92
CA GLN A 25 10.55 -8.56 -26.15
C GLN A 25 9.41 -8.34 -27.15
N ALA A 26 8.16 -8.24 -26.68
CA ALA A 26 7.02 -7.94 -27.53
C ALA A 26 7.18 -6.56 -28.20
N CYS A 27 7.57 -5.52 -27.45
CA CYS A 27 7.82 -4.19 -28.00
C CYS A 27 8.87 -4.23 -29.11
N ARG A 28 9.98 -4.94 -28.90
CA ARG A 28 11.06 -5.08 -29.88
C ARG A 28 10.60 -5.77 -31.17
N LYS A 29 9.83 -6.85 -31.03
CA LYS A 29 9.29 -7.64 -32.16
C LYS A 29 8.23 -6.90 -32.97
N THR A 30 7.35 -6.16 -32.29
CA THR A 30 6.23 -5.47 -32.95
C THR A 30 6.58 -4.05 -33.41
N GLY A 31 7.76 -3.54 -33.05
CA GLY A 31 8.21 -2.20 -33.39
C GLY A 31 7.58 -1.09 -32.53
N VAL A 32 7.07 -1.42 -31.34
CA VAL A 32 6.62 -0.40 -30.37
C VAL A 32 7.85 0.31 -29.82
N SER A 33 7.98 1.60 -30.12
CA SER A 33 9.16 2.40 -29.81
C SER A 33 9.19 3.03 -28.42
N SER A 34 8.08 2.98 -27.67
CA SER A 34 7.95 3.64 -26.37
C SER A 34 7.32 2.73 -25.34
N LEU A 35 7.97 2.58 -24.17
CA LEU A 35 7.49 1.79 -23.05
C LEU A 35 7.57 2.58 -21.74
N VAL A 36 6.41 2.89 -21.15
CA VAL A 36 6.30 3.46 -19.80
C VAL A 36 6.04 2.32 -18.82
N TYR A 37 6.88 2.20 -17.79
CA TYR A 37 6.74 1.18 -16.76
C TYR A 37 6.33 1.77 -15.42
N THR A 38 5.20 1.31 -14.87
CA THR A 38 4.80 1.66 -13.50
C THR A 38 5.61 0.83 -12.52
N SER A 39 6.54 1.46 -11.82
CA SER A 39 7.36 0.90 -10.75
C SER A 39 6.78 1.27 -9.38
N THR A 40 7.62 1.59 -8.39
CA THR A 40 7.23 1.97 -7.04
C THR A 40 8.39 2.64 -6.31
N TYR A 41 8.14 3.55 -5.38
CA TYR A 41 9.19 4.08 -4.50
C TYR A 41 9.90 3.00 -3.66
N ASN A 42 9.27 1.83 -3.48
CA ASN A 42 9.85 0.72 -2.73
C ASN A 42 11.16 0.16 -3.35
N VAL A 43 11.50 0.56 -4.58
CA VAL A 43 12.77 0.15 -5.20
C VAL A 43 14.00 0.77 -4.51
N VAL A 44 13.82 1.87 -3.77
CA VAL A 44 14.89 2.52 -2.98
C VAL A 44 14.63 2.46 -1.46
N PHE A 45 13.43 2.05 -1.02
CA PHE A 45 13.01 2.06 0.39
C PHE A 45 12.93 0.66 1.00
N GLY A 46 13.58 0.48 2.15
CA GLY A 46 13.62 -0.76 2.94
C GLY A 46 13.26 -0.57 4.43
N GLY A 47 12.80 0.61 4.83
CA GLY A 47 12.53 0.95 6.23
C GLY A 47 13.52 1.96 6.83
N GLN A 48 14.42 2.53 6.05
CA GLN A 48 15.23 3.68 6.43
C GLN A 48 14.44 4.99 6.27
N VAL A 49 14.76 6.01 7.06
CA VAL A 49 14.20 7.36 6.89
C VAL A 49 14.69 7.96 5.57
N ILE A 50 13.78 8.54 4.79
CA ILE A 50 14.09 9.29 3.57
C ILE A 50 13.32 10.61 3.59
N GLU A 51 14.02 11.73 3.62
CA GLU A 51 13.40 13.05 3.61
C GLU A 51 13.77 13.74 2.29
N ASN A 52 12.76 14.01 1.46
CA ASN A 52 12.91 14.67 0.18
C ASN A 52 13.95 14.02 -0.76
N GLY A 53 13.99 12.68 -0.77
CA GLY A 53 14.93 11.92 -1.62
C GLY A 53 14.60 12.04 -3.11
N ASP A 54 15.60 12.00 -3.99
CA ASP A 54 15.39 12.12 -5.45
C ASP A 54 15.89 10.87 -6.20
N GLU A 55 15.84 10.91 -7.54
CA GLU A 55 16.23 9.78 -8.38
C GLU A 55 17.73 9.43 -8.36
N SER A 56 18.57 10.22 -7.67
CA SER A 56 19.98 9.86 -7.42
C SER A 56 20.13 8.76 -6.36
N LEU A 57 19.08 8.50 -5.58
CA LEU A 57 19.07 7.42 -4.60
C LEU A 57 19.35 6.06 -5.26
N PRO A 58 20.29 5.27 -4.72
CA PRO A 58 20.57 3.96 -5.26
C PRO A 58 19.38 3.03 -5.04
N TYR A 59 19.23 2.04 -5.93
CA TYR A 59 18.37 0.91 -5.65
C TYR A 59 18.76 0.29 -4.31
N LEU A 60 17.77 -0.06 -3.50
CA LEU A 60 18.01 -0.83 -2.29
C LEU A 60 18.62 -2.18 -2.70
N PRO A 61 19.71 -2.63 -2.06
CA PRO A 61 20.28 -3.94 -2.32
C PRO A 61 19.21 -5.04 -2.25
N LEU A 62 19.19 -5.94 -3.23
CA LEU A 62 18.07 -6.87 -3.43
C LEU A 62 17.75 -7.76 -2.21
N HIS A 63 18.76 -8.05 -1.38
CA HIS A 63 18.64 -8.86 -0.16
C HIS A 63 18.10 -8.08 1.04
N LEU A 64 18.04 -6.75 0.97
CA LEU A 64 17.52 -5.86 2.01
C LEU A 64 16.05 -5.48 1.79
N HIS A 65 15.44 -5.84 0.66
CA HIS A 65 14.02 -5.57 0.45
C HIS A 65 13.16 -6.31 1.50
N PRO A 66 12.26 -5.60 2.19
CA PRO A 66 11.44 -6.18 3.25
C PRO A 66 10.35 -7.11 2.71
N ASP A 67 10.02 -7.03 1.41
CA ASP A 67 9.04 -7.90 0.78
C ASP A 67 9.44 -8.30 -0.66
N HIS A 68 8.94 -9.45 -1.11
CA HIS A 68 9.27 -10.02 -2.43
C HIS A 68 8.74 -9.19 -3.60
N TYR A 69 7.61 -8.51 -3.40
CA TYR A 69 7.06 -7.62 -4.42
C TYR A 69 8.03 -6.47 -4.70
N SER A 70 8.51 -5.77 -3.67
CA SER A 70 9.45 -4.66 -3.82
C SER A 70 10.74 -5.11 -4.50
N ARG A 71 11.31 -6.26 -4.11
CA ARG A 71 12.48 -6.87 -4.77
C ARG A 71 12.25 -7.11 -6.26
N THR A 72 11.13 -7.73 -6.62
CA THR A 72 10.83 -8.05 -8.04
C THR A 72 10.51 -6.79 -8.85
N LYS A 73 9.90 -5.75 -8.24
CA LYS A 73 9.73 -4.45 -8.89
C LYS A 73 11.06 -3.77 -9.18
N SER A 74 12.05 -3.85 -8.29
CA SER A 74 13.42 -3.36 -8.55
C SER A 74 14.05 -4.08 -9.74
N LEU A 75 13.99 -5.42 -9.77
CA LEU A 75 14.52 -6.22 -10.89
C LEU A 75 13.87 -5.85 -12.23
N ALA A 76 12.55 -5.68 -12.22
CA ALA A 76 11.79 -5.33 -13.40
C ALA A 76 12.08 -3.90 -13.89
N GLU A 77 12.18 -2.93 -12.97
CA GLU A 77 12.57 -1.55 -13.32
C GLU A 77 13.98 -1.52 -13.93
N MET A 78 14.94 -2.22 -13.32
CA MET A 78 16.30 -2.34 -13.87
C MET A 78 16.28 -2.90 -15.30
N LYS A 79 15.50 -3.95 -15.56
CA LYS A 79 15.38 -4.55 -16.90
C LYS A 79 14.75 -3.59 -17.92
N VAL A 80 13.73 -2.84 -17.52
CA VAL A 80 13.11 -1.83 -18.39
C VAL A 80 14.12 -0.75 -18.75
N LEU A 81 14.79 -0.16 -17.76
CA LEU A 81 15.75 0.91 -18.02
C LEU A 81 16.98 0.42 -18.80
N GLN A 82 17.43 -0.83 -18.58
CA GLN A 82 18.49 -1.46 -19.39
C GLN A 82 18.06 -1.72 -20.84
N ALA A 83 16.77 -1.87 -21.11
CA ALA A 83 16.25 -2.07 -22.46
C ALA A 83 16.10 -0.75 -23.25
N ASN A 84 16.33 0.41 -22.62
CA ASN A 84 16.38 1.68 -23.31
C ASN A 84 17.50 1.68 -24.37
N ASP A 85 17.23 2.26 -25.52
CA ASP A 85 18.09 2.32 -26.71
C ASP A 85 18.44 0.95 -27.33
N THR A 86 17.75 -0.13 -26.94
CA THR A 86 17.88 -1.41 -27.64
C THR A 86 17.22 -1.35 -29.02
N GLU A 87 17.81 -2.02 -30.01
CA GLU A 87 17.28 -2.06 -31.36
C GLU A 87 15.91 -2.78 -31.41
N LEU A 88 14.98 -2.16 -32.14
CA LEU A 88 13.74 -2.78 -32.59
C LEU A 88 14.04 -3.66 -33.80
N GLU A 89 13.28 -4.74 -33.96
CA GLU A 89 13.44 -5.63 -35.09
C GLU A 89 13.10 -4.92 -36.42
N GLU A 90 13.65 -5.44 -37.53
CA GLU A 90 13.43 -4.93 -38.89
C GLU A 90 13.89 -3.46 -39.10
N GLY A 91 14.83 -2.96 -38.29
CA GLY A 91 15.41 -1.63 -38.48
C GLY A 91 14.45 -0.47 -38.16
N LYS A 92 13.42 -0.72 -37.34
CA LYS A 92 12.37 0.27 -36.99
C LYS A 92 12.81 1.33 -35.97
N GLY A 93 14.10 1.41 -35.66
CA GLY A 93 14.68 2.33 -34.68
C GLY A 93 15.03 1.64 -33.36
N VAL A 94 14.86 2.36 -32.25
CA VAL A 94 15.23 1.88 -30.91
C VAL A 94 14.05 1.96 -29.94
N LEU A 95 14.05 1.09 -28.94
CA LEU A 95 13.11 1.10 -27.84
C LEU A 95 13.49 2.18 -26.83
N ARG A 96 12.58 3.13 -26.58
CA ARG A 96 12.72 4.15 -25.55
C ARG A 96 11.85 3.79 -24.35
N THR A 97 12.45 3.80 -23.17
CA THR A 97 11.77 3.37 -21.95
C THR A 97 11.89 4.41 -20.84
N CYS A 98 10.91 4.46 -19.95
CA CYS A 98 11.02 5.18 -18.68
C CYS A 98 10.25 4.45 -17.58
N ALA A 99 10.52 4.81 -16.33
CA ALA A 99 9.86 4.23 -15.17
C ALA A 99 9.24 5.30 -14.26
N LEU A 100 8.02 5.04 -13.77
CA LEU A 100 7.35 5.88 -12.79
C LEU A 100 7.37 5.20 -11.43
N ARG A 101 7.82 5.89 -10.38
CA ARG A 101 7.88 5.42 -8.99
C ARG A 101 6.78 6.12 -8.18
N PRO A 102 5.50 5.70 -8.32
CA PRO A 102 4.41 6.31 -7.59
C PRO A 102 4.53 6.09 -6.09
N ALA A 103 4.06 7.09 -5.32
CA ALA A 103 3.77 7.02 -3.90
C ALA A 103 2.54 6.14 -3.59
N GLY A 104 1.99 6.20 -2.38
CA GLY A 104 0.77 5.45 -2.03
C GLY A 104 -0.43 5.87 -2.87
N ILE A 105 -0.97 4.96 -3.69
CA ILE A 105 -2.07 5.29 -4.62
C ILE A 105 -3.40 5.33 -3.86
N TYR A 106 -4.20 6.37 -4.08
CA TYR A 106 -5.57 6.47 -3.59
C TYR A 106 -6.50 7.04 -4.67
N GLY A 107 -7.80 6.90 -4.46
CA GLY A 107 -8.83 7.43 -5.36
C GLY A 107 -10.02 6.49 -5.48
N PRO A 108 -11.14 6.94 -6.06
CA PRO A 108 -12.28 6.10 -6.36
C PRO A 108 -11.87 4.89 -7.20
N GLY A 109 -12.38 3.70 -6.85
CA GLY A 109 -12.08 2.47 -7.58
C GLY A 109 -10.70 1.86 -7.28
N GLU A 110 -9.90 2.41 -6.36
CA GLU A 110 -8.72 1.70 -5.84
C GLU A 110 -9.18 0.41 -5.14
N GLN A 111 -8.78 -0.75 -5.69
CA GLN A 111 -9.38 -2.04 -5.32
C GLN A 111 -8.60 -2.79 -4.24
N ARG A 112 -7.47 -2.25 -3.76
CA ARG A 112 -6.49 -3.07 -3.06
C ARG A 112 -6.21 -2.60 -1.64
N HIS A 113 -5.79 -1.35 -1.47
CA HIS A 113 -5.39 -0.81 -0.18
C HIS A 113 -6.59 -0.26 0.59
N LEU A 114 -7.40 0.58 -0.04
CA LEU A 114 -8.54 1.25 0.57
C LEU A 114 -9.63 0.25 1.01
N PRO A 115 -10.05 -0.76 0.21
CA PRO A 115 -11.07 -1.70 0.65
C PRO A 115 -10.66 -2.51 1.88
N ARG A 116 -9.36 -2.79 2.02
CA ARG A 116 -8.83 -3.48 3.22
C ARG A 116 -8.89 -2.58 4.45
N ILE A 117 -8.52 -1.30 4.31
CA ILE A 117 -8.63 -0.31 5.38
C ILE A 117 -10.10 -0.15 5.80
N VAL A 118 -11.00 0.03 4.83
CA VAL A 118 -12.46 0.10 5.07
C VAL A 118 -12.96 -1.15 5.79
N SER A 119 -12.56 -2.34 5.34
CA SER A 119 -12.91 -3.58 6.04
C SER A 119 -12.41 -3.63 7.49
N TYR A 120 -11.24 -3.07 7.80
CA TYR A 120 -10.73 -3.02 9.17
C TYR A 120 -11.51 -2.01 10.03
N ILE A 121 -11.90 -0.88 9.45
CA ILE A 121 -12.75 0.12 10.10
C ILE A 121 -14.12 -0.51 10.44
N GLU A 122 -14.78 -1.11 9.45
CA GLU A 122 -16.12 -1.67 9.61
C GLU A 122 -16.18 -2.86 10.58
N ARG A 123 -15.12 -3.67 10.63
CA ARG A 123 -14.98 -4.77 11.60
C ARG A 123 -14.55 -4.30 13.00
N GLY A 124 -14.30 -3.00 13.18
CA GLY A 124 -13.81 -2.44 14.43
C GLY A 124 -12.40 -2.93 14.81
N LEU A 125 -11.59 -3.31 13.81
CA LEU A 125 -10.19 -3.73 13.98
C LEU A 125 -9.23 -2.55 13.93
N PHE A 126 -9.62 -1.44 13.31
CA PHE A 126 -8.87 -0.19 13.31
C PHE A 126 -9.05 0.54 14.66
N LYS A 127 -8.28 0.12 15.68
CA LYS A 127 -8.42 0.58 17.08
C LYS A 127 -7.27 1.43 17.61
N PHE A 128 -6.17 1.52 16.87
CA PHE A 128 -4.98 2.28 17.27
C PHE A 128 -4.26 2.81 16.04
N VAL A 129 -3.50 3.87 16.25
CA VAL A 129 -2.44 4.33 15.33
C VAL A 129 -1.08 4.00 15.93
N TYR A 130 0.01 4.15 15.18
CA TYR A 130 1.34 3.85 15.71
C TYR A 130 2.44 4.67 15.07
N GLY A 131 3.64 4.58 15.64
CA GLY A 131 4.81 5.33 15.17
C GLY A 131 4.79 6.78 15.63
N ASP A 132 5.71 7.57 15.06
CA ASP A 132 5.86 8.98 15.39
C ASP A 132 4.70 9.81 14.80
N PRO A 133 4.00 10.68 15.57
CA PRO A 133 3.05 11.66 15.02
C PRO A 133 3.59 12.49 13.85
N LEU A 134 4.88 12.79 13.89
CA LEU A 134 5.57 13.64 12.92
C LEU A 134 6.11 12.84 11.73
N SER A 135 5.93 11.51 11.72
CA SER A 135 6.32 10.72 10.56
C SER A 135 5.49 11.12 9.34
N LEU A 136 6.16 11.34 8.21
CA LEU A 136 5.54 11.80 6.97
C LEU A 136 5.71 10.78 5.85
N VAL A 137 4.62 10.54 5.12
CA VAL A 137 4.59 9.74 3.90
C VAL A 137 3.90 10.54 2.80
N GLU A 138 3.98 10.06 1.56
CA GLU A 138 3.27 10.68 0.44
C GLU A 138 2.28 9.72 -0.22
N PHE A 139 1.28 10.35 -0.84
CA PHE A 139 0.25 9.68 -1.61
C PHE A 139 0.15 10.31 -2.99
N VAL A 140 -0.45 9.58 -3.92
CA VAL A 140 -0.76 10.04 -5.28
C VAL A 140 -2.20 9.68 -5.62
N HIS A 141 -2.97 10.65 -6.09
CA HIS A 141 -4.32 10.36 -6.59
C HIS A 141 -4.24 9.53 -7.89
N VAL A 142 -5.20 8.63 -8.12
CA VAL A 142 -5.23 7.78 -9.32
C VAL A 142 -5.20 8.59 -10.61
N ASP A 143 -5.92 9.71 -10.66
CA ASP A 143 -5.95 10.57 -11.85
C ASP A 143 -4.64 11.34 -12.07
N ASN A 144 -3.99 11.78 -10.98
CA ASN A 144 -2.65 12.35 -11.05
C ASN A 144 -1.63 11.31 -11.57
N LEU A 145 -1.76 10.06 -11.13
CA LEU A 145 -0.91 8.98 -11.64
C LEU A 145 -1.18 8.70 -13.13
N VAL A 146 -2.44 8.72 -13.58
CA VAL A 146 -2.79 8.58 -14.99
C VAL A 146 -2.18 9.73 -15.81
N GLN A 147 -2.31 10.97 -15.32
CA GLN A 147 -1.68 12.13 -15.95
C GLN A 147 -0.16 11.96 -16.08
N ALA A 148 0.52 11.45 -15.04
CA ALA A 148 1.95 11.16 -15.10
C ALA A 148 2.30 10.13 -16.17
N HIS A 149 1.49 9.08 -16.38
CA HIS A 149 1.70 8.10 -17.45
C HIS A 149 1.57 8.72 -18.84
N ILE A 150 0.57 9.58 -19.04
CA ILE A 150 0.37 10.30 -20.31
C ILE A 150 1.57 11.20 -20.58
N LEU A 151 1.99 12.00 -19.60
CA LEU A 151 3.13 12.90 -19.73
C LEU A 151 4.44 12.15 -19.98
N ALA A 152 4.66 11.03 -19.30
CA ALA A 152 5.81 10.17 -19.52
C ALA A 152 5.83 9.58 -20.95
N SER A 153 4.68 9.14 -21.45
CA SER A 153 4.53 8.66 -22.82
C SER A 153 4.82 9.75 -23.85
N GLU A 154 4.32 10.98 -23.65
CA GLU A 154 4.64 12.12 -24.52
C GLU A 154 6.13 12.49 -24.44
N ALA A 155 6.74 12.45 -23.25
CA ALA A 155 8.15 12.76 -23.03
C ALA A 155 9.11 11.75 -23.68
N LEU A 156 8.63 10.54 -24.02
CA LEU A 156 9.39 9.55 -24.80
C LEU A 156 9.38 9.83 -26.32
N LYS A 157 8.52 10.73 -26.82
CA LYS A 157 8.44 11.04 -28.25
C LYS A 157 9.55 11.98 -28.70
N ALA A 158 9.86 11.93 -30.00
CA ALA A 158 10.85 12.81 -30.63
C ALA A 158 10.49 14.31 -30.49
N THR A 159 9.20 14.65 -30.45
CA THR A 159 8.71 16.02 -30.23
C THR A 159 9.11 16.60 -28.87
N LYS A 160 9.41 15.73 -27.90
CA LYS A 160 9.96 16.09 -26.57
C LYS A 160 11.43 15.70 -26.43
N GLN A 161 12.12 15.53 -27.56
CA GLN A 161 13.54 15.14 -27.63
C GLN A 161 13.86 13.86 -26.86
N HIS A 162 12.85 13.00 -26.64
CA HIS A 162 12.97 11.80 -25.83
C HIS A 162 13.53 12.05 -24.43
N ILE A 163 13.21 13.19 -23.82
CA ILE A 163 13.76 13.60 -22.52
C ILE A 163 13.56 12.56 -21.41
N ALA A 164 12.52 11.73 -21.50
CA ALA A 164 12.26 10.66 -20.54
C ALA A 164 13.01 9.35 -20.80
N ALA A 165 13.74 9.21 -21.91
CA ALA A 165 14.42 7.98 -22.25
C ALA A 165 15.49 7.58 -21.21
N GLY A 166 15.40 6.35 -20.72
CA GLY A 166 16.29 5.78 -19.72
C GLY A 166 16.09 6.37 -18.31
N GLN A 167 15.05 7.18 -18.09
CA GLN A 167 14.83 7.87 -16.83
C GLN A 167 13.80 7.18 -15.94
N ALA A 168 14.00 7.30 -14.63
CA ALA A 168 12.97 7.09 -13.62
C ALA A 168 12.47 8.44 -13.07
N TYR A 169 11.26 8.44 -12.51
CA TYR A 169 10.61 9.61 -11.92
C TYR A 169 9.80 9.25 -10.67
N PHE A 170 9.99 9.96 -9.56
CA PHE A 170 9.06 9.89 -8.41
C PHE A 170 7.78 10.68 -8.70
N ILE A 171 6.63 10.07 -8.41
CA ILE A 171 5.31 10.64 -8.68
C ILE A 171 4.48 10.63 -7.38
N SER A 172 4.12 11.82 -6.90
CA SER A 172 3.24 12.04 -5.74
C SER A 172 2.30 13.23 -5.97
N ASP A 173 1.44 13.55 -4.99
CA ASP A 173 0.67 14.78 -4.96
C ASP A 173 1.47 15.97 -4.35
N GLY A 174 2.70 15.73 -3.90
CA GLY A 174 3.58 16.75 -3.32
C GLY A 174 3.16 17.25 -1.94
N LYS A 175 2.43 16.43 -1.18
CA LYS A 175 1.89 16.75 0.15
C LYS A 175 2.28 15.67 1.18
N PRO A 176 3.50 15.73 1.74
CA PRO A 176 3.88 14.84 2.83
C PRO A 176 2.95 15.01 4.04
N ILE A 177 2.39 13.91 4.53
CA ILE A 177 1.42 13.87 5.62
C ILE A 177 1.60 12.59 6.43
N ASN A 178 1.22 12.61 7.71
CA ASN A 178 1.19 11.37 8.48
C ASN A 178 0.20 10.36 7.89
N ASN A 179 0.64 9.11 7.73
CA ASN A 179 -0.16 8.05 7.09
C ASN A 179 -1.56 7.90 7.72
N PHE A 180 -1.67 7.95 9.05
CA PHE A 180 -2.96 7.76 9.72
C PHE A 180 -3.84 9.00 9.58
N GLU A 181 -3.25 10.18 9.71
CA GLU A 181 -3.96 11.44 9.53
C GLU A 181 -4.48 11.60 8.10
N PHE A 182 -3.74 11.11 7.10
CA PHE A 182 -4.22 11.03 5.73
C PHE A 182 -5.56 10.28 5.66
N PHE A 183 -5.69 9.12 6.32
CA PHE A 183 -6.94 8.34 6.30
C PHE A 183 -8.03 8.82 7.26
N ARG A 184 -7.78 9.84 8.09
CA ARG A 184 -8.80 10.36 9.04
C ARG A 184 -10.12 10.75 8.35
N PRO A 185 -10.13 11.52 7.24
CA PRO A 185 -11.36 11.87 6.55
C PRO A 185 -12.13 10.65 6.05
N LEU A 186 -11.45 9.57 5.69
CA LEU A 186 -12.08 8.32 5.29
C LEU A 186 -12.81 7.65 6.46
N VAL A 187 -12.14 7.53 7.62
CA VAL A 187 -12.70 6.90 8.83
C VAL A 187 -13.91 7.68 9.33
N GLU A 188 -13.76 8.99 9.51
CA GLU A 188 -14.79 9.87 10.04
C GLU A 188 -15.92 10.08 9.01
N GLY A 189 -15.59 10.19 7.72
CA GLY A 189 -16.54 10.31 6.62
C GLY A 189 -17.45 9.09 6.47
N LEU A 190 -16.96 7.89 6.84
CA LEU A 190 -17.75 6.65 6.91
C LEU A 190 -18.55 6.50 8.22
N GLY A 191 -18.50 7.48 9.13
CA GLY A 191 -19.27 7.52 10.38
C GLY A 191 -18.64 6.76 11.55
N TYR A 192 -17.36 6.39 11.45
CA TYR A 192 -16.61 5.74 12.52
C TYR A 192 -15.77 6.75 13.31
N GLN A 193 -15.41 6.40 14.55
CA GLN A 193 -14.51 7.25 15.34
C GLN A 193 -13.06 6.92 15.02
N PHE A 194 -12.26 7.96 14.83
CA PHE A 194 -10.83 7.81 14.61
C PHE A 194 -10.12 7.37 15.91
N PRO A 195 -9.18 6.40 15.85
CA PRO A 195 -8.46 5.95 17.03
C PRO A 195 -7.64 7.05 17.71
N THR A 196 -7.68 7.09 19.05
CA THR A 196 -6.87 8.01 19.86
C THR A 196 -5.65 7.35 20.49
N VAL A 197 -5.65 6.03 20.61
CA VAL A 197 -4.52 5.27 21.17
C VAL A 197 -3.40 5.20 20.14
N ARG A 198 -2.19 5.61 20.55
CA ARG A 198 -0.97 5.50 19.75
C ARG A 198 0.01 4.52 20.38
N LEU A 199 0.41 3.51 19.62
CA LEU A 199 1.43 2.53 20.03
C LEU A 199 2.80 2.90 19.48
N SER A 200 3.87 2.49 20.16
CA SER A 200 5.22 2.66 19.63
C SER A 200 5.46 1.76 18.41
N LEU A 201 6.28 2.24 17.48
CA LEU A 201 6.61 1.49 16.25
C LEU A 201 7.18 0.11 16.58
N SER A 202 8.07 0.02 17.58
CA SER A 202 8.72 -1.22 18.00
C SER A 202 7.74 -2.27 18.51
N VAL A 203 6.70 -1.87 19.27
CA VAL A 203 5.67 -2.78 19.77
C VAL A 203 4.86 -3.38 18.61
N VAL A 204 4.45 -2.54 17.67
CA VAL A 204 3.68 -3.01 16.50
C VAL A 204 4.54 -3.83 15.55
N TYR A 205 5.82 -3.46 15.38
CA TYR A 205 6.75 -4.24 14.58
C TYR A 205 6.99 -5.64 15.16
N PHE A 206 7.16 -5.73 16.48
CA PHE A 206 7.32 -7.02 17.16
C PHE A 206 6.06 -7.88 17.07
N SER A 207 4.87 -7.30 17.20
CA SER A 207 3.61 -8.05 17.02
C SER A 207 3.43 -8.54 15.58
N ALA A 208 3.81 -7.72 14.59
CA ALA A 208 3.83 -8.13 13.18
C ALA A 208 4.82 -9.28 12.95
N PHE A 209 6.02 -9.22 13.53
CA PHE A 209 7.01 -10.30 13.48
C PHE A 209 6.45 -11.62 14.03
N LEU A 210 5.82 -11.59 15.21
CA LEU A 210 5.21 -12.78 15.81
C LEU A 210 4.10 -13.34 14.93
N THR A 211 3.26 -12.46 14.36
CA THR A 211 2.15 -12.87 13.48
C THR A 211 2.67 -13.54 12.20
N GLU A 212 3.74 -13.01 11.60
CA GLU A 212 4.42 -13.63 10.46
C GLU A 212 5.02 -14.99 10.82
N MET A 213 5.59 -15.14 12.01
CA MET A 213 6.14 -16.42 12.49
C MET A 213 5.04 -17.47 12.66
N VAL A 214 3.92 -17.10 13.31
CA VAL A 214 2.76 -18.00 13.46
C VAL A 214 2.19 -18.37 12.10
N HIS A 215 2.08 -17.41 11.18
CA HIS A 215 1.63 -17.69 9.81
C HIS A 215 2.60 -18.64 9.10
N PHE A 216 3.91 -18.51 9.27
CA PHE A 216 4.88 -19.43 8.69
C PHE A 216 4.71 -20.86 9.21
N LEU A 217 4.45 -21.02 10.51
CA LEU A 217 4.28 -22.34 11.15
C LEU A 217 2.94 -23.00 10.81
N VAL A 218 1.86 -22.24 10.84
CA VAL A 218 0.48 -22.78 10.77
C VAL A 218 -0.17 -22.55 9.40
N GLY A 219 0.37 -21.65 8.57
CA GLY A 219 -0.22 -21.23 7.28
C GLY A 219 -0.39 -22.35 6.25
N ARG A 220 0.35 -23.46 6.40
CA ARG A 220 0.15 -24.68 5.58
C ARG A 220 -1.13 -25.44 5.92
N ILE A 221 -1.65 -25.27 7.13
CA ILE A 221 -2.81 -25.96 7.68
C ILE A 221 -4.01 -25.00 7.79
N TYR A 222 -3.76 -23.75 8.21
CA TYR A 222 -4.78 -22.72 8.37
C TYR A 222 -4.30 -21.39 7.82
N ASN A 223 -4.91 -20.96 6.73
CA ASN A 223 -4.52 -19.76 5.99
C ASN A 223 -5.25 -18.52 6.53
N PHE A 224 -4.76 -17.96 7.64
CA PHE A 224 -5.23 -16.68 8.18
C PHE A 224 -4.35 -15.52 7.70
N GLN A 225 -4.94 -14.35 7.46
CA GLN A 225 -4.16 -13.18 7.00
C GLN A 225 -3.63 -12.39 8.19
N PRO A 226 -2.31 -12.10 8.26
CA PRO A 226 -1.78 -11.12 9.20
C PRO A 226 -2.46 -9.76 8.97
N LEU A 227 -2.89 -9.10 10.06
CA LEU A 227 -3.51 -7.77 9.96
C LEU A 227 -2.51 -6.72 9.44
N LEU A 228 -1.26 -6.82 9.91
CA LEU A 228 -0.11 -6.01 9.54
C LEU A 228 1.12 -6.91 9.41
N THR A 229 1.85 -6.73 8.32
CA THR A 229 3.19 -7.28 8.12
C THR A 229 4.26 -6.28 8.58
N ARG A 230 5.47 -6.73 8.88
CA ARG A 230 6.61 -5.87 9.23
C ARG A 230 6.87 -4.82 8.15
N THR A 231 6.75 -5.22 6.90
CA THR A 231 6.91 -4.33 5.74
C THR A 231 5.86 -3.22 5.73
N GLU A 232 4.62 -3.52 6.07
CA GLU A 232 3.55 -2.52 6.16
C GLU A 232 3.80 -1.57 7.33
N VAL A 233 4.29 -2.06 8.46
CA VAL A 233 4.65 -1.22 9.61
C VAL A 233 5.70 -0.17 9.22
N TYR A 234 6.72 -0.55 8.46
CA TYR A 234 7.70 0.41 7.93
C TYR A 234 7.09 1.40 6.93
N LYS A 235 6.27 0.93 5.98
CA LYS A 235 5.64 1.78 4.95
C LYS A 235 4.62 2.78 5.50
N THR A 236 4.12 2.60 6.72
CA THR A 236 3.12 3.52 7.31
C THR A 236 3.65 4.29 8.50
N GLY A 237 4.77 3.86 9.09
CA GLY A 237 5.25 4.37 10.39
C GLY A 237 6.64 5.00 10.37
N ILE A 238 7.32 5.02 9.22
CA ILE A 238 8.65 5.63 9.04
C ILE A 238 8.55 6.73 8.00
N THR A 239 9.21 7.87 8.25
CA THR A 239 9.24 8.99 7.31
C THR A 239 9.90 8.59 5.99
N HIS A 240 9.15 8.71 4.90
CA HIS A 240 9.68 8.58 3.54
C HIS A 240 8.84 9.41 2.56
N TYR A 241 9.49 10.38 1.91
CA TYR A 241 8.88 11.17 0.85
C TYR A 241 9.95 11.62 -0.14
N PHE A 242 9.53 11.94 -1.38
CA PHE A 242 10.45 12.07 -2.50
C PHE A 242 10.25 13.37 -3.28
N SER A 243 11.33 13.91 -3.79
CA SER A 243 11.33 15.08 -4.67
C SER A 243 10.69 14.73 -6.01
N MET A 244 9.80 15.60 -6.47
CA MET A 244 9.20 15.53 -7.81
C MET A 244 9.81 16.54 -8.79
N GLU A 245 10.91 17.19 -8.42
CA GLU A 245 11.51 18.26 -9.24
C GLU A 245 11.88 17.77 -10.64
N LYS A 246 12.40 16.54 -10.74
CA LYS A 246 12.72 15.92 -12.03
C LYS A 246 11.46 15.71 -12.89
N ALA A 247 10.39 15.16 -12.31
CA ALA A 247 9.11 14.96 -12.99
C ALA A 247 8.49 16.30 -13.44
N ARG A 248 8.57 17.34 -12.59
CA ARG A 248 8.11 18.70 -12.93
C ARG A 248 8.88 19.29 -14.11
N LYS A 249 10.21 19.17 -14.08
CA LYS A 249 11.10 19.76 -15.10
C LYS A 249 11.03 19.03 -16.43
N GLU A 250 11.07 17.70 -16.43
CA GLU A 250 11.23 16.90 -17.65
C GLU A 250 9.88 16.45 -18.23
N LEU A 251 8.90 16.11 -17.38
CA LEU A 251 7.58 15.67 -17.84
C LEU A 251 6.56 16.81 -17.87
N GLY A 252 6.83 17.93 -17.18
CA GLY A 252 5.83 18.97 -16.96
C GLY A 252 4.76 18.57 -15.93
N TYR A 253 5.04 17.56 -15.11
CA TYR A 253 4.08 17.01 -14.14
C TYR A 253 3.68 18.03 -13.08
N LYS A 254 2.38 18.28 -12.94
CA LYS A 254 1.81 19.19 -11.95
C LYS A 254 0.55 18.55 -11.37
N PRO A 255 0.62 17.96 -10.16
CA PRO A 255 -0.52 17.25 -9.60
C PRO A 255 -1.68 18.20 -9.32
N GLU A 256 -2.88 17.77 -9.69
CA GLU A 256 -4.12 18.42 -9.28
C GLU A 256 -4.44 18.09 -7.81
N GLN A 257 -5.30 18.91 -7.21
CA GLN A 257 -5.64 18.80 -5.80
C GLN A 257 -6.90 17.94 -5.62
N PHE A 258 -6.71 16.75 -5.05
CA PHE A 258 -7.80 15.82 -4.73
C PHE A 258 -8.03 15.74 -3.22
N SER A 259 -9.18 15.17 -2.84
CA SER A 259 -9.60 15.00 -1.45
C SER A 259 -10.17 13.60 -1.26
N LEU A 260 -9.97 13.01 -0.09
CA LEU A 260 -10.60 11.73 0.25
C LEU A 260 -12.14 11.79 0.33
N THR A 261 -12.76 12.96 0.23
CA THR A 261 -14.22 13.10 0.15
C THR A 261 -14.82 12.24 -0.97
N GLU A 262 -14.22 12.26 -2.17
CA GLU A 262 -14.72 11.47 -3.30
C GLU A 262 -14.58 9.96 -3.05
N VAL A 263 -13.53 9.55 -2.34
CA VAL A 263 -13.30 8.17 -1.93
C VAL A 263 -14.37 7.74 -0.93
N VAL A 264 -14.70 8.60 0.04
CA VAL A 264 -15.78 8.37 1.00
C VAL A 264 -17.11 8.19 0.29
N GLU A 265 -17.43 9.08 -0.65
CA GLU A 265 -18.65 9.01 -1.46
C GLU A 265 -18.70 7.74 -2.30
N TRP A 266 -17.58 7.36 -2.92
CA TRP A 266 -17.46 6.11 -3.66
C TRP A 266 -17.77 4.90 -2.77
N PHE A 267 -17.14 4.77 -1.59
CA PHE A 267 -17.42 3.66 -0.67
C PHE A 267 -18.87 3.68 -0.17
N LYS A 268 -19.44 4.84 0.14
CA LYS A 268 -20.86 4.97 0.51
C LYS A 268 -21.79 4.49 -0.60
N SER A 269 -21.50 4.83 -1.85
CA SER A 269 -22.27 4.35 -3.01
C SER A 269 -22.25 2.83 -3.14
N GLN A 270 -21.18 2.16 -2.67
CA GLN A 270 -21.04 0.71 -2.64
C GLN A 270 -21.65 0.08 -1.37
N GLY A 271 -22.33 0.86 -0.52
CA GLY A 271 -23.02 0.39 0.67
C GLY A 271 -22.14 0.24 1.92
N HIS A 272 -20.93 0.79 1.89
CA HIS A 272 -20.05 0.89 3.05
C HIS A 272 -20.41 2.07 3.96
N GLY A 273 -19.93 2.00 5.19
CA GLY A 273 -20.16 3.03 6.21
C GLY A 273 -20.99 2.51 7.38
N ARG A 274 -20.99 3.29 8.46
CA ARG A 274 -21.67 2.92 9.71
C ARG A 274 -23.17 2.86 9.48
N LYS A 275 -23.68 1.64 9.34
CA LYS A 275 -25.11 1.38 9.42
C LYS A 275 -25.56 1.64 10.85
N LEU A 276 -26.65 2.39 11.02
CA LEU A 276 -27.38 2.44 12.29
C LEU A 276 -27.76 1.01 12.64
N ARG A 277 -26.98 0.39 13.52
CA ARG A 277 -27.31 -0.91 14.08
C ARG A 277 -28.52 -0.65 14.97
N LEU A 278 -29.72 -0.79 14.41
CA LEU A 278 -30.92 -1.00 15.21
C LEU A 278 -30.60 -2.23 16.05
N TYR A 279 -30.24 -2.00 17.30
CA TYR A 279 -29.80 -3.04 18.22
C TYR A 279 -31.01 -3.96 18.40
N THR A 280 -31.06 -5.01 17.57
CA THR A 280 -32.25 -5.84 17.48
C THR A 280 -32.33 -6.64 18.76
N ILE A 281 -33.54 -6.82 19.30
CA ILE A 281 -33.82 -7.58 20.53
C ILE A 281 -33.05 -8.93 20.58
N LYS A 282 -32.83 -9.58 19.43
CA LYS A 282 -32.00 -10.79 19.30
C LYS A 282 -30.55 -10.64 19.80
N HIS A 283 -29.90 -9.50 19.58
CA HIS A 283 -28.55 -9.23 20.08
C HIS A 283 -28.54 -9.01 21.59
N LEU A 284 -29.57 -8.33 22.12
CA LEU A 284 -29.76 -8.12 23.55
C LEU A 284 -29.99 -9.45 24.29
N ILE A 285 -30.79 -10.34 23.70
CA ILE A 285 -31.02 -11.70 24.23
C ILE A 285 -29.74 -12.54 24.19
N ARG A 286 -28.99 -12.51 23.08
CA ARG A 286 -27.75 -13.29 22.94
C ARG A 286 -26.67 -12.81 23.91
N ASP A 287 -26.43 -11.50 23.96
CA ASP A 287 -25.39 -10.91 24.78
C ASP A 287 -25.78 -11.03 26.27
N GLY A 288 -27.07 -10.86 26.61
CA GLY A 288 -27.61 -11.15 27.93
C GLY A 288 -27.46 -12.62 28.34
N GLY A 289 -27.70 -13.56 27.42
CA GLY A 289 -27.48 -14.99 27.65
C GLY A 289 -26.02 -15.33 27.91
N LEU A 290 -25.08 -14.73 27.17
CA LEU A 290 -23.64 -14.90 27.37
C LEU A 290 -23.17 -14.34 28.73
N ILE A 291 -23.70 -13.18 29.14
CA ILE A 291 -23.40 -12.58 30.46
C ILE A 291 -23.96 -13.46 31.58
N LEU A 292 -25.17 -13.98 31.44
CA LEU A 292 -25.76 -14.89 32.43
C LEU A 292 -24.92 -16.17 32.58
N LEU A 293 -24.44 -16.72 31.46
CA LEU A 293 -23.61 -17.92 31.46
C LEU A 293 -22.26 -17.66 32.14
N LEU A 294 -21.61 -16.54 31.84
CA LEU A 294 -20.39 -16.08 32.54
C LEU A 294 -20.64 -15.87 34.05
N ALA A 295 -21.76 -15.26 34.43
CA ALA A 295 -22.12 -15.07 35.83
C ALA A 295 -22.33 -16.40 36.55
N THR A 296 -22.98 -17.39 35.92
CA THR A 296 -23.15 -18.73 36.52
C THR A 296 -21.83 -19.46 36.71
N VAL A 297 -20.89 -19.33 35.76
CA VAL A 297 -19.53 -19.89 35.89
C VAL A 297 -18.80 -19.22 37.05
N VAL A 298 -18.83 -17.89 37.15
CA VAL A 298 -18.18 -17.17 38.26
C VAL A 298 -18.80 -17.52 39.63
N LEU A 299 -20.12 -17.59 39.71
CA LEU A 299 -20.83 -17.97 40.95
C LEU A 299 -20.54 -19.41 41.37
N SER A 300 -20.29 -20.33 40.42
CA SER A 300 -19.93 -21.72 40.73
C SER A 300 -18.52 -21.89 41.31
N TRP A 301 -17.67 -20.85 41.24
CA TRP A 301 -16.32 -20.84 41.80
C TRP A 301 -16.24 -20.13 43.16
N LEU A 302 -17.36 -19.57 43.65
CA LEU A 302 -17.42 -19.04 45.01
C LEU A 302 -17.63 -20.20 45.99
N PRO A 303 -16.81 -20.32 47.05
CA PRO A 303 -17.01 -21.35 48.05
C PRO A 303 -18.38 -21.19 48.70
N ALA A 304 -19.14 -22.29 48.79
CA ALA A 304 -20.43 -22.30 49.47
C ALA A 304 -20.23 -21.72 50.88
N ALA A 305 -20.94 -20.63 51.18
CA ALA A 305 -20.88 -20.00 52.50
C ALA A 305 -21.18 -21.07 53.55
N VAL A 306 -20.18 -21.34 54.39
CA VAL A 306 -20.30 -22.20 55.56
C VAL A 306 -21.40 -21.60 56.42
N THR A 307 -22.56 -22.26 56.44
CA THR A 307 -23.61 -22.00 57.42
C THR A 307 -23.05 -22.38 58.78
N LEU A 308 -22.55 -21.39 59.52
CA LEU A 308 -22.26 -21.53 60.94
C LEU A 308 -23.58 -21.67 61.68
N SER A 309 -23.90 -22.91 62.03
CA SER A 309 -24.92 -23.24 63.01
C SER A 309 -24.32 -23.13 64.42
N VAL A 310 -25.09 -22.45 65.30
CA VAL A 310 -24.94 -22.21 66.75
C VAL A 310 -24.23 -20.91 67.12
#